data_AF-A0A4S2SZV9-F1
#
_entry.id   AF-A0A4S2SZV9-F1
#
_cell.length_a   1.000
_cell.length_b   1.000
_cell.length_c   1.000
_cell.angle_alpha   90.00
_cell.angle_beta   90.00
_cell.angle_gamma   90.00
#
_symmetry.space_group_name_H-M   'P 1'
#
loop_
_entity.id
_entity.type
_entity.pdbx_description
1 polymer ?
#
loop_
_entity_poly.entity_id
_entity_poly.type
_entity_poly.pdbx_seq_one_letter_code
_entity_poly.pdbx_strand_id
1 'polypeptide(L)'
;MSTAVFGVHPVEPASRAHTGLRPPALERLAEGRPDGAVGRLEPVRMAGQVLMTKRPGTVRGIPATPQEPWVEFYGVFAEPGEVLAEAALSSDFLAAAVLSAATREECEKRCGRRGAFRVGDRDRLTLAAASAPGPRGGTGAEGVGGR
;
A
#
# COMPACT_ATOMS: atom_id res chain seq x y z
N MET A 1 4.63 0.41 9.11
CA MET A 1 3.60 1.18 9.85
C MET A 1 4.18 2.55 10.20
N SER A 2 3.37 3.58 10.39
CA SER A 2 3.85 4.98 10.52
C SER A 2 3.54 5.56 11.91
N THR A 3 4.38 6.48 12.38
CA THR A 3 4.15 7.30 13.60
C THR A 3 3.23 8.51 13.34
N ALA A 4 2.76 8.70 12.10
CA ALA A 4 2.19 9.96 11.64
C ALA A 4 1.12 10.53 12.57
N VAL A 5 0.08 9.76 12.92
CA VAL A 5 -1.11 10.30 13.60
C VAL A 5 -0.86 10.66 15.06
N PHE A 6 -0.14 9.82 15.81
CA PHE A 6 0.00 9.97 17.28
C PHE A 6 1.43 10.20 17.76
N GLY A 7 2.41 10.27 16.84
CA GLY A 7 3.83 10.36 17.20
C GLY A 7 4.38 9.08 17.85
N VAL A 8 3.62 7.99 17.85
CA VAL A 8 3.97 6.69 18.45
C VAL A 8 3.84 5.62 17.38
N HIS A 9 4.85 4.77 17.25
CA HIS A 9 4.80 3.64 16.32
C HIS A 9 4.01 2.50 16.97
N PRO A 10 2.91 2.02 16.37
CA PRO A 10 1.96 1.12 17.05
C PRO A 10 2.55 -0.26 17.40
N VAL A 11 3.63 -0.69 16.74
CA VAL A 11 4.29 -1.96 17.07
C VAL A 11 4.95 -1.91 18.44
N GLU A 12 5.54 -0.78 18.85
CA GLU A 12 6.21 -0.69 20.16
C GLU A 12 5.26 -0.96 21.35
N PRO A 13 4.12 -0.25 21.50
CA PRO A 13 3.20 -0.55 22.60
C PRO A 13 2.62 -1.96 22.49
N ALA A 14 2.35 -2.46 21.28
CA ALA A 14 1.82 -3.82 21.08
C ALA A 14 2.84 -4.90 21.50
N SER A 15 4.10 -4.78 21.08
CA SER A 15 5.18 -5.70 21.44
C SER A 15 5.44 -5.67 22.95
N ARG A 16 5.48 -4.49 23.57
CA ARG A 16 5.67 -4.37 25.02
C ARG A 16 4.53 -4.99 25.79
N ALA A 17 3.28 -4.68 25.42
CA ALA A 17 2.09 -5.28 26.02
C ALA A 17 2.10 -6.81 25.91
N HIS A 18 2.49 -7.35 24.75
CA HIS A 18 2.63 -8.79 24.55
C HIS A 18 3.65 -9.44 25.50
N THR A 19 4.72 -8.71 25.84
CA THR A 19 5.76 -9.17 26.79
C THR A 19 5.51 -8.80 28.25
N GLY A 20 4.32 -8.25 28.58
CA GLY A 20 4.01 -7.79 29.95
C GLY A 20 4.72 -6.50 30.39
N LEU A 21 5.38 -5.81 29.46
CA LEU A 21 6.03 -4.53 29.70
C LEU A 21 5.04 -3.38 29.50
N ARG A 22 5.13 -2.35 30.36
CA ARG A 22 4.32 -1.14 30.19
C ARG A 22 4.79 -0.34 28.96
N PRO A 23 3.86 0.10 28.08
CA PRO A 23 4.17 1.00 26.98
C PRO A 23 4.54 2.42 27.44
N PRO A 24 5.65 3.02 26.98
CA PRO A 24 6.06 4.38 27.36
C PRO A 24 5.03 5.46 27.02
N ALA A 25 4.23 5.26 25.96
CA ALA A 25 3.16 6.17 25.60
C ALA A 25 2.06 6.25 26.68
N LEU A 26 1.82 5.17 27.43
CA LEU A 26 0.85 5.17 28.54
C LEU A 26 1.43 5.83 29.80
N GLU A 27 2.75 5.73 30.01
CA GLU A 27 3.42 6.40 31.13
C GLU A 27 3.30 7.92 31.01
N ARG A 28 3.59 8.48 29.83
CA ARG A 28 3.41 9.91 29.54
C ARG A 28 1.97 10.40 29.72
N LEU A 29 0.97 9.54 29.46
CA LEU A 29 -0.44 9.90 29.61
C LEU A 29 -0.93 9.87 31.06
N ALA A 30 -0.23 9.15 31.94
CA ALA A 30 -0.52 9.01 33.35
C ALA A 30 0.23 10.06 34.21
N GLU A 31 1.30 10.67 33.69
CA GLU A 31 2.03 11.75 34.36
C GLU A 31 1.10 12.89 34.79
N GLY A 32 1.15 13.24 36.08
CA GLY A 32 0.41 14.37 36.65
C GLY A 32 -1.08 14.13 36.93
N ARG A 33 -1.60 12.91 36.80
CA ARG A 33 -3.02 12.61 37.13
C ARG A 33 -3.19 11.99 38.52
N PRO A 34 -4.14 12.49 39.33
CA PRO A 34 -4.25 12.14 40.75
C PRO A 34 -4.57 10.67 41.05
N ASP A 35 -5.13 9.91 40.10
CA ASP A 35 -5.62 8.54 40.37
C ASP A 35 -5.03 7.46 39.43
N GLY A 36 -3.90 7.74 38.78
CA GLY A 36 -3.34 6.81 37.77
C GLY A 36 -4.21 6.66 36.52
N ALA A 37 -5.19 7.54 36.34
CA ALA A 37 -6.01 7.61 35.14
C ALA A 37 -5.12 7.89 33.91
N VAL A 38 -5.21 7.01 32.90
CA VAL A 38 -4.49 7.19 31.65
C VAL A 38 -5.31 8.11 30.75
N GLY A 39 -4.70 9.18 30.26
CA GLY A 39 -5.33 10.03 29.26
C GLY A 39 -5.56 9.38 27.91
N ARG A 40 -6.19 10.14 27.04
CA ARG A 40 -6.27 9.82 25.62
C ARG A 40 -5.05 10.40 24.88
N LEU A 41 -4.50 9.62 23.96
CA LEU A 41 -3.57 10.17 22.96
C LEU A 41 -4.35 11.08 22.02
N GLU A 42 -3.90 12.32 21.92
CA GLU A 42 -4.43 13.27 20.95
C GLU A 42 -3.69 13.14 19.61
N PRO A 43 -4.39 13.13 18.46
CA PRO A 43 -3.75 13.15 17.16
C PRO A 43 -2.90 14.41 16.98
N VAL A 44 -1.65 14.27 16.55
CA VAL A 44 -0.75 15.40 16.27
C VAL A 44 -0.84 15.90 14.84
N ARG A 45 -1.41 15.08 13.93
CA ARG A 45 -1.65 15.39 12.51
C ARG A 45 -2.58 14.35 11.87
N MET A 46 -3.04 14.65 10.67
CA MET A 46 -3.77 13.71 9.82
C MET A 46 -2.80 12.82 9.04
N ALA A 47 -3.23 11.60 8.76
CA ALA A 47 -2.57 10.72 7.82
C ALA A 47 -3.59 10.03 6.90
N GLY A 48 -3.17 9.76 5.67
CA GLY A 48 -3.97 9.10 4.65
C GLY A 48 -3.16 8.02 3.94
N GLN A 49 -3.86 6.98 3.48
CA GLN A 49 -3.25 5.87 2.76
C GLN A 49 -3.74 5.83 1.33
N VAL A 50 -2.82 5.63 0.39
CA VAL A 50 -3.13 5.35 -1.01
C VAL A 50 -2.66 3.94 -1.30
N LEU A 51 -3.55 3.13 -1.85
CA LEU A 51 -3.31 1.75 -2.25
C LEU A 51 -3.52 1.65 -3.76
N MET A 52 -2.52 1.14 -4.46
CA MET A 52 -2.59 0.92 -5.90
C MET A 52 -2.77 -0.57 -6.13
N THR A 53 -3.92 -0.98 -6.64
CA THR A 53 -4.20 -2.38 -6.95
C THR A 53 -3.34 -2.87 -8.11
N LYS A 54 -2.95 -4.15 -8.09
CA LYS A 54 -2.24 -4.75 -9.21
C LYS A 54 -3.20 -5.04 -10.37
N ARG A 55 -2.66 -5.02 -11.59
CA ARG A 55 -3.29 -5.60 -12.78
C ARG A 55 -2.40 -6.73 -13.29
N PRO A 56 -2.96 -7.78 -13.91
CA PRO A 56 -2.14 -8.82 -14.50
C PRO A 56 -1.19 -8.28 -15.56
N GLY A 57 -0.02 -8.90 -15.67
CA GLY A 57 0.96 -8.57 -16.69
C GLY A 57 2.39 -8.60 -16.16
N THR A 58 3.35 -8.34 -17.04
CA THR A 58 4.77 -8.30 -16.68
C THR A 58 5.18 -6.89 -16.26
N VAL A 59 5.80 -6.76 -15.10
CA VAL A 59 6.35 -5.50 -14.57
C VAL A 59 7.58 -5.10 -15.36
N ARG A 60 7.56 -3.95 -16.02
CA ARG A 60 8.74 -3.47 -16.80
C ARG A 60 9.68 -2.56 -16.03
N GLY A 61 9.25 -1.98 -14.93
CA GLY A 61 10.04 -1.01 -14.16
C GLY A 61 9.26 -0.50 -12.97
N ILE A 62 9.90 0.18 -12.04
CA ILE A 62 9.26 0.64 -10.79
C ILE A 62 9.41 2.15 -10.67
N PRO A 63 8.35 2.90 -10.30
CA PRO A 63 8.48 4.33 -10.03
C PRO A 63 9.53 4.61 -8.96
N ALA A 64 10.24 5.72 -9.12
CA ALA A 64 11.18 6.18 -8.11
C ALA A 64 10.47 6.42 -6.77
N THR A 65 11.19 6.14 -5.67
CA THR A 65 10.67 6.41 -4.33
C THR A 65 10.52 7.92 -4.15
N PRO A 66 9.30 8.40 -3.83
CA PRO A 66 9.06 9.82 -3.65
C PRO A 66 9.84 10.39 -2.46
N GLN A 67 10.38 11.60 -2.61
CA GLN A 67 11.30 12.23 -1.64
C GLN A 67 10.64 13.32 -0.79
N GLU A 68 9.35 13.57 -0.99
CA GLU A 68 8.68 14.65 -0.29
C GLU A 68 8.55 14.32 1.21
N PRO A 69 8.78 15.31 2.10
CA PRO A 69 8.86 15.07 3.55
C PRO A 69 7.52 14.66 4.19
N TRP A 70 6.41 14.84 3.48
CA TRP A 70 5.08 14.41 3.91
C TRP A 70 4.77 12.95 3.53
N VAL A 71 5.74 12.23 2.96
CA VAL A 71 5.65 10.79 2.67
C VAL A 71 6.24 10.03 3.84
N GLU A 72 5.36 9.38 4.59
CA GLU A 72 5.72 8.65 5.79
C GLU A 72 6.09 7.19 5.48
N PHE A 73 5.56 6.68 4.36
CA PHE A 73 5.86 5.35 3.85
C PHE A 73 5.60 5.31 2.35
N TYR A 74 6.48 4.62 1.63
CA TYR A 74 6.27 4.23 0.25
C TYR A 74 6.84 2.83 0.04
N GLY A 75 6.02 1.93 -0.49
CA GLY A 75 6.43 0.56 -0.79
C GLY A 75 5.84 0.13 -2.12
N VAL A 76 6.67 -0.55 -2.92
CA VAL A 76 6.25 -1.26 -4.12
C VAL A 76 6.47 -2.74 -3.86
N PHE A 77 5.43 -3.54 -4.10
CA PHE A 77 5.37 -4.96 -3.81
C PHE A 77 5.47 -5.78 -5.10
N ALA A 78 6.42 -5.40 -5.96
CA ALA A 78 6.74 -6.10 -7.18
C ALA A 78 8.18 -5.78 -7.60
N GLU A 79 8.75 -6.62 -8.45
CA GLU A 79 10.08 -6.41 -9.04
C GLU A 79 10.02 -6.32 -10.58
N PRO A 80 10.96 -5.61 -11.25
CA PRO A 80 11.03 -5.64 -12.71
C PRO A 80 11.25 -7.07 -13.23
N GLY A 81 10.49 -7.46 -14.23
CA GLY A 81 10.47 -8.82 -14.79
C GLY A 81 9.44 -9.75 -14.16
N GLU A 82 8.87 -9.39 -13.01
CA GLU A 82 7.84 -10.20 -12.34
C GLU A 82 6.54 -10.25 -13.15
N VAL A 83 5.90 -11.42 -13.18
CA VAL A 83 4.59 -11.62 -13.79
C VAL A 83 3.52 -11.56 -12.70
N LEU A 84 2.70 -10.52 -12.73
CA LEU A 84 1.57 -10.34 -11.83
C LEU A 84 0.38 -11.14 -12.33
N ALA A 85 -0.19 -11.97 -11.46
CA ALA A 85 -1.48 -12.62 -11.70
C ALA A 85 -2.64 -11.65 -11.46
N GLU A 86 -3.86 -12.11 -11.76
CA GLU A 86 -5.08 -11.42 -11.32
C GLU A 86 -5.10 -11.17 -9.82
N ALA A 87 -5.73 -10.07 -9.42
CA ALA A 87 -5.99 -9.78 -8.02
C ALA A 87 -7.03 -10.79 -7.49
N ALA A 88 -6.62 -11.59 -6.51
CA ALA A 88 -7.44 -12.61 -5.86
C ALA A 88 -7.79 -12.23 -4.42
N LEU A 89 -6.97 -11.40 -3.77
CA LEU A 89 -7.12 -10.98 -2.38
C LEU A 89 -7.26 -9.47 -2.28
N SER A 90 -7.93 -9.01 -1.21
CA SER A 90 -8.01 -7.58 -0.91
C SER A 90 -6.64 -6.94 -0.66
N SER A 91 -5.60 -7.75 -0.37
CA SER A 91 -4.23 -7.31 -0.16
C SER A 91 -3.36 -7.30 -1.42
N ASP A 92 -3.92 -7.59 -2.60
CA ASP A 92 -3.19 -7.61 -3.87
C ASP A 92 -2.91 -6.21 -4.42
N PHE A 93 -2.10 -5.47 -3.67
CA PHE A 93 -1.63 -4.15 -4.03
C PHE A 93 -0.27 -4.24 -4.70
N LEU A 94 -0.11 -3.46 -5.77
CA LEU A 94 1.18 -3.23 -6.41
C LEU A 94 2.03 -2.27 -5.58
N ALA A 95 1.42 -1.25 -4.98
CA ALA A 95 2.12 -0.25 -4.20
C ALA A 95 1.22 0.34 -3.11
N ALA A 96 1.85 0.84 -2.05
CA ALA A 96 1.21 1.55 -0.97
C ALA A 96 2.01 2.80 -0.57
N ALA A 97 1.29 3.87 -0.26
CA ALA A 97 1.88 5.08 0.30
C ALA A 97 1.09 5.53 1.54
N VAL A 98 1.80 6.01 2.56
CA VAL A 98 1.20 6.72 3.69
C VAL A 98 1.71 8.15 3.68
N LEU A 99 0.78 9.09 3.77
CA LEU A 99 1.05 10.52 3.67
C LEU A 99 0.54 11.20 4.94
N SER A 100 1.25 12.22 5.40
CA SER A 100 0.80 13.04 6.52
C SER A 100 0.44 14.46 6.09
N ALA A 101 -0.43 15.12 6.84
CA ALA A 101 -0.79 16.52 6.65
C ALA A 101 -1.36 17.12 7.94
N ALA A 102 -1.32 18.46 8.05
CA ALA A 102 -1.90 19.16 9.20
C ALA A 102 -3.42 19.03 9.27
N THR A 103 -4.11 18.99 8.11
CA THR A 103 -5.57 18.92 8.03
C THR A 103 -6.03 17.80 7.11
N ARG A 104 -7.32 17.44 7.24
CA ARG A 104 -7.95 16.44 6.39
C ARG A 104 -7.93 16.85 4.92
N GLU A 105 -8.30 18.10 4.62
CA GLU A 105 -8.37 18.59 3.23
C GLU A 105 -7.00 18.56 2.55
N GLU A 106 -5.95 18.94 3.27
CA GLU A 106 -4.58 18.86 2.75
C GLU A 106 -4.13 17.41 2.55
N CYS A 107 -4.52 16.51 3.46
CA CYS A 107 -4.26 15.08 3.31
C CYS A 107 -4.94 14.52 2.06
N GLU A 108 -6.21 14.85 1.85
CA GLU A 108 -6.98 14.42 0.67
C GLU A 108 -6.38 14.98 -0.62
N LYS A 109 -5.93 16.23 -0.64
CA LYS A 109 -5.20 16.82 -1.79
C LYS A 109 -3.92 16.06 -2.11
N ARG A 110 -3.11 15.73 -1.09
CA ARG A 110 -1.86 14.95 -1.25
C ARG A 110 -2.15 13.53 -1.74
N CYS A 111 -3.14 12.87 -1.15
CA CYS A 111 -3.61 11.56 -1.59
C CYS A 111 -4.11 11.60 -3.03
N GLY A 112 -4.90 12.61 -3.42
CA GLY A 112 -5.40 12.78 -4.78
C GLY A 112 -4.29 12.99 -5.81
N ARG A 113 -3.28 13.82 -5.48
CA ARG A 113 -2.08 14.00 -6.32
C ARG A 113 -1.34 12.68 -6.55
N ARG A 114 -1.30 11.79 -5.55
CA ARG A 114 -0.65 10.46 -5.68
C ARG A 114 -1.54 9.39 -6.29
N GLY A 115 -2.83 9.37 -6.00
CA GLY A 115 -3.78 8.49 -6.67
C GLY A 115 -3.86 8.75 -8.18
N ALA A 116 -3.46 9.95 -8.61
CA ALA A 116 -3.31 10.33 -10.01
C ALA A 116 -2.02 9.81 -10.67
N PHE A 117 -1.16 9.04 -9.99
CA PHE A 117 -0.14 8.20 -10.64
C PHE A 117 -0.86 7.11 -11.46
N ARG A 118 -1.40 7.51 -12.60
CA ARG A 118 -1.83 6.58 -13.65
C ARG A 118 -0.59 5.88 -14.13
N VAL A 119 -0.69 4.60 -14.42
CA VAL A 119 0.29 3.82 -15.19
C VAL A 119 0.06 4.15 -16.69
N GLY A 120 1.07 4.64 -17.44
CA GLY A 120 1.03 5.09 -18.88
C GLY A 120 1.47 6.52 -19.36
N ASP A 121 2.51 7.20 -18.84
CA ASP A 121 3.00 8.56 -19.18
C ASP A 121 4.43 8.68 -18.62
N ARG A 122 5.32 8.13 -19.43
CA ARG A 122 6.73 8.45 -19.64
C ARG A 122 7.79 8.14 -18.58
N ASP A 123 7.46 7.93 -17.30
CA ASP A 123 8.44 7.42 -16.30
C ASP A 123 7.90 6.22 -15.49
N ARG A 124 7.08 5.38 -16.13
CA ARG A 124 6.08 4.55 -15.44
C ARG A 124 6.34 3.05 -15.51
N LEU A 125 6.01 2.38 -14.41
CA LEU A 125 5.78 0.93 -14.35
C LEU A 125 4.81 0.55 -15.47
N THR A 126 5.34 -0.08 -16.51
CA THR A 126 4.57 -0.42 -17.69
C THR A 126 4.24 -1.90 -17.55
N LEU A 127 2.98 -2.24 -17.35
CA LEU A 127 2.55 -3.63 -17.41
C LEU A 127 2.34 -3.99 -18.88
N ALA A 128 3.13 -4.94 -19.39
CA ALA A 128 2.75 -5.59 -20.64
C ALA A 128 1.49 -6.43 -20.35
N ALA A 129 0.42 -6.22 -21.11
CA ALA A 129 -0.71 -7.14 -21.07
C ALA A 129 -0.17 -8.55 -21.32
N ALA A 130 -0.47 -9.49 -20.41
CA ALA A 130 -0.22 -10.89 -20.69
C ALA A 130 -0.98 -11.22 -21.97
N SER A 131 -0.27 -11.61 -23.03
CA SER A 131 -0.92 -12.15 -24.21
C SER A 131 -1.76 -13.33 -23.74
N ALA A 132 -3.07 -13.29 -24.00
CA ALA A 132 -3.95 -14.41 -23.77
C ALA A 132 -3.30 -15.67 -24.35
N PRO A 133 -3.35 -16.83 -23.67
CA PRO A 133 -2.95 -18.08 -24.31
C PRO A 133 -3.77 -18.21 -25.59
N GLY A 134 -3.08 -18.16 -26.73
CA GLY A 134 -3.71 -18.25 -28.04
C GLY A 134 -4.58 -19.52 -28.13
N PRO A 135 -5.67 -19.50 -28.90
CA PRO A 135 -6.48 -20.68 -29.09
C PRO A 135 -5.59 -21.81 -29.58
N ARG A 136 -5.59 -22.93 -28.84
CA ARG A 136 -4.87 -24.14 -29.24
C ARG A 136 -5.32 -24.49 -30.66
N GLY A 137 -4.44 -24.26 -31.64
CA GLY A 137 -4.66 -24.64 -33.01
C GLY A 137 -4.78 -26.15 -33.09
N GLY A 138 -6.01 -26.63 -33.27
CA GLY A 138 -6.29 -27.97 -33.74
C GLY A 138 -6.41 -27.92 -35.25
N THR A 139 -5.30 -28.18 -35.95
CA THR A 139 -5.28 -28.44 -37.40
C THR A 139 -5.35 -29.94 -37.69
N GLY A 140 -6.28 -30.33 -38.56
CA GLY A 140 -6.38 -31.61 -39.30
C GLY A 140 -7.56 -32.48 -38.85
N ALA A 141 -8.72 -32.48 -39.55
CA ALA A 141 -9.04 -33.22 -40.80
C ALA A 141 -8.92 -34.75 -40.59
N GLU A 142 -9.91 -35.63 -40.77
CA GLU A 142 -10.86 -35.87 -41.88
C GLU A 142 -12.17 -36.46 -41.27
N GLY A 143 -13.39 -36.36 -41.81
CA GLY A 143 -13.77 -36.32 -43.22
C GLY A 143 -14.12 -37.72 -43.76
N VAL A 144 -15.05 -38.47 -43.15
CA VAL A 144 -15.69 -39.62 -43.82
C VAL A 144 -17.21 -39.53 -43.70
N GLY A 145 -17.84 -39.20 -44.82
CA GLY A 145 -19.27 -39.34 -45.02
C GLY A 145 -19.58 -40.58 -45.88
N GLY A 146 -20.67 -41.26 -45.51
CA GLY A 146 -21.63 -41.88 -46.42
C GLY A 146 -21.24 -43.16 -47.16
N ARG A 147 -21.84 -44.28 -46.76
CA ARG A 147 -22.94 -44.95 -47.48
C ARG A 147 -23.72 -45.85 -46.53
#